data_AF-A0A9X5HDG7-F1
#
_entry.id   AF-A0A9X5HDG7-F1
#
_cell.length_a   1.000
_cell.length_b   1.000
_cell.length_c   1.000
_cell.angle_alpha   90.00
_cell.angle_beta   90.00
_cell.angle_gamma   90.00
#
_symmetry.space_group_name_H-M   'P 1'
#
loop_
_entity.id
_entity.type
_entity.pdbx_description
1 polymer ?
#
loop_
_entity_poly.entity_id
_entity_poly.type
_entity_poly.pdbx_seq_one_letter_code
_entity_poly.pdbx_strand_id
1 'polypeptide(L)'
;VGHHAEVARAAEEAAAHGASPLEAAERAVSRSGDRWGAVYSRGEYEEFEATLDGAYTGVGLWARERDGRIEVSRVGSGTPADEAGIRPGDRLRSVDGKKVDGRPVTEVVSLLRGDRTGKAAGSTVRLGLERGSRSWSETVRRARLFREPVTVRSLASGVTVVQVSAFTKGSGERVGAAVREAPKESGIVLDLRGNPGGLVAEAVTAASAFLDGGLVATYDVAGEQRALHAEPGGDTTRPLVALVDAGTMSAAELLTGALQDRGRAVVVGSRTFGKGSVQMPTELPDGSVAELTVGHYRTPSGRGVDGHGITPDLEAGGQALERAETVVGGLGR
;
A
#
# COMPACT_ATOMS: atom_id res chain seq x y z
N VAL A 1 -21.92 18.62 -14.67
CA VAL A 1 -20.69 19.37 -14.34
C VAL A 1 -20.11 18.65 -13.13
N GLY A 2 -18.98 17.96 -13.29
CA GLY A 2 -18.51 16.97 -12.32
C GLY A 2 -18.07 17.60 -11.00
N HIS A 3 -18.09 16.80 -9.92
CA HIS A 3 -17.68 17.22 -8.57
C HIS A 3 -16.29 17.88 -8.52
N HIS A 4 -15.37 17.51 -9.42
CA HIS A 4 -14.09 18.20 -9.62
C HIS A 4 -14.22 19.69 -9.90
N ALA A 5 -15.06 20.06 -10.88
CA ALA A 5 -15.23 21.45 -11.26
C ALA A 5 -15.91 22.25 -10.15
N GLU A 6 -16.78 21.62 -9.35
CA GLU A 6 -17.41 22.26 -8.20
C GLU A 6 -16.41 22.51 -7.07
N VAL A 7 -15.53 21.56 -6.78
CA VAL A 7 -14.49 21.69 -5.74
C VAL A 7 -13.45 22.74 -6.15
N ALA A 8 -12.95 22.68 -7.38
CA ALA A 8 -12.01 23.67 -7.90
C ALA A 8 -12.61 25.09 -7.91
N ARG A 9 -13.85 25.24 -8.41
CA ARG A 9 -14.56 26.53 -8.40
C ARG A 9 -14.78 27.04 -6.97
N ALA A 10 -15.16 26.18 -6.02
CA ALA A 10 -15.34 26.58 -4.63
C ALA A 10 -14.02 27.10 -4.01
N ALA A 11 -12.90 26.48 -4.34
CA ALA A 11 -11.57 26.91 -3.92
C ALA A 11 -11.17 28.25 -4.57
N GLU A 12 -11.41 28.42 -5.88
CA GLU A 12 -11.17 29.67 -6.62
C GLU A 12 -12.02 30.84 -6.10
N GLU A 13 -13.31 30.61 -5.88
CA GLU A 13 -14.23 31.61 -5.31
C GLU A 13 -13.77 32.01 -3.91
N ALA A 14 -13.38 31.05 -3.06
CA ALA A 14 -12.84 31.36 -1.74
C ALA A 14 -11.57 32.21 -1.82
N ALA A 15 -10.63 31.86 -2.70
CA ALA A 15 -9.41 32.63 -2.94
C ALA A 15 -9.73 34.08 -3.35
N ALA A 16 -10.67 34.26 -4.29
CA ALA A 16 -11.08 35.58 -4.79
C ALA A 16 -11.69 36.48 -3.70
N HIS A 17 -12.29 35.89 -2.66
CA HIS A 17 -12.90 36.60 -1.54
C HIS A 17 -12.00 36.64 -0.29
N GLY A 18 -10.73 36.22 -0.39
CA GLY A 18 -9.78 36.22 0.73
C GLY A 18 -10.07 35.16 1.80
N ALA A 19 -10.87 34.14 1.48
CA ALA A 19 -11.13 32.98 2.34
C ALA A 19 -10.19 31.81 1.99
N SER A 20 -10.07 30.82 2.88
CA SER A 20 -9.20 29.64 2.67
C SER A 20 -9.71 28.75 1.53
N PRO A 21 -8.92 28.52 0.46
CA PRO A 21 -9.25 27.58 -0.61
C PRO A 21 -9.32 26.13 -0.11
N LEU A 22 -8.36 25.71 0.74
CA LEU A 22 -8.35 24.41 1.41
C LEU A 22 -9.68 24.12 2.14
N GLU A 23 -10.11 24.99 3.05
CA GLU A 23 -11.35 24.76 3.81
C GLU A 23 -12.59 24.77 2.91
N ALA A 24 -12.59 25.58 1.84
CA ALA A 24 -13.68 25.61 0.88
C ALA A 24 -13.77 24.31 0.08
N ALA A 25 -12.62 23.77 -0.35
CA ALA A 25 -12.52 22.49 -1.02
C ALA A 25 -12.95 21.35 -0.09
N GLU A 26 -12.47 21.29 1.16
CA GLU A 26 -12.89 20.28 2.15
C GLU A 26 -14.40 20.25 2.32
N ARG A 27 -15.02 21.42 2.46
CA ARG A 27 -16.49 21.54 2.55
C ARG A 27 -17.19 21.08 1.27
N ALA A 28 -16.62 21.35 0.10
CA ALA A 28 -17.18 20.92 -1.17
C ALA A 28 -17.08 19.40 -1.36
N VAL A 29 -15.93 18.80 -1.04
CA VAL A 29 -15.72 17.34 -1.05
C VAL A 29 -16.66 16.65 -0.06
N SER A 30 -16.77 17.15 1.17
CA SER A 30 -17.68 16.57 2.16
C SER A 30 -19.15 16.56 1.70
N ARG A 31 -19.57 17.55 0.91
CA ARG A 31 -20.94 17.62 0.34
C ARG A 31 -21.13 16.83 -0.94
N SER A 32 -20.06 16.41 -1.62
CA SER A 32 -20.17 15.73 -2.93
C SER A 32 -20.73 14.31 -2.79
N GLY A 33 -20.61 13.70 -1.61
CA GLY A 33 -20.94 12.30 -1.39
C GLY A 33 -19.89 11.33 -1.95
N ASP A 34 -18.76 11.84 -2.46
CA ASP A 34 -17.62 11.02 -2.86
C ASP A 34 -17.00 10.37 -1.62
N ARG A 35 -17.24 9.07 -1.45
CA ARG A 35 -16.74 8.28 -0.33
C ARG A 35 -15.21 8.29 -0.22
N TRP A 36 -14.52 8.47 -1.34
CA TRP A 36 -13.06 8.39 -1.40
C TRP A 36 -12.41 9.76 -1.47
N GLY A 37 -13.19 10.81 -1.76
CA GLY A 37 -12.73 12.18 -1.92
C GLY A 37 -11.97 12.67 -0.69
N ALA A 38 -10.79 13.24 -0.93
CA ALA A 38 -9.94 13.83 0.10
C ALA A 38 -9.39 15.17 -0.36
N VAL A 39 -9.05 16.03 0.60
CA VAL A 39 -8.29 17.25 0.35
C VAL A 39 -7.08 17.23 1.27
N TYR A 40 -5.93 17.57 0.72
CA TYR A 40 -4.66 17.61 1.41
C TYR A 40 -4.14 19.03 1.37
N SER A 41 -3.64 19.54 2.48
CA SER A 41 -2.71 20.68 2.42
C SER A 41 -1.48 20.31 1.59
N ARG A 42 -0.73 21.32 1.12
CA ARG A 42 0.51 21.09 0.37
C ARG A 42 1.47 20.12 1.07
N GLY A 43 1.68 20.31 2.38
CA GLY A 43 2.59 19.45 3.15
C GLY A 43 2.07 18.02 3.31
N GLU A 44 0.76 17.84 3.50
CA GLU A 44 0.15 16.50 3.57
C GLU A 44 0.23 15.78 2.23
N TYR A 45 0.06 16.50 1.11
CA TYR A 45 0.19 15.93 -0.22
C TYR A 45 1.65 15.54 -0.53
N GLU A 46 2.63 16.38 -0.16
CA GLU A 46 4.07 16.05 -0.27
C GLU A 46 4.45 14.79 0.56
N GLU A 47 3.80 14.58 1.72
CA GLU A 47 3.95 13.36 2.50
C GLU A 47 3.27 12.15 1.84
N PHE A 48 2.06 12.34 1.29
CA PHE A 48 1.35 11.31 0.54
C PHE A 48 2.14 10.83 -0.68
N GLU A 49 2.68 11.75 -1.50
CA GLU A 49 3.54 11.41 -2.64
C GLU A 49 4.79 10.65 -2.20
N ALA A 50 5.37 11.01 -1.04
CA ALA A 50 6.47 10.25 -0.44
C ALA A 50 6.11 8.77 -0.24
N THR A 51 4.89 8.50 0.24
CA THR A 51 4.44 7.12 0.46
C THR A 51 4.31 6.33 -0.83
N LEU A 52 3.94 6.99 -1.93
CA LEU A 52 3.92 6.40 -3.26
C LEU A 52 5.32 6.11 -3.79
N ASP A 53 6.33 6.88 -3.38
CA ASP A 53 7.75 6.56 -3.59
C ASP A 53 8.28 5.46 -2.64
N GLY A 54 7.43 4.89 -1.78
CA GLY A 54 7.80 3.90 -0.77
C GLY A 54 8.52 4.50 0.44
N ALA A 55 8.55 5.83 0.53
CA ALA A 55 9.12 6.56 1.64
C ALA A 55 8.12 6.73 2.79
N TYR A 56 8.60 6.75 4.02
CA TYR A 56 7.83 7.11 5.20
C TYR A 56 8.70 7.84 6.21
N THR A 57 8.10 8.70 7.02
CA THR A 57 8.80 9.35 8.13
C THR A 57 8.81 8.44 9.35
N GLY A 58 9.99 8.26 9.97
CA GLY A 58 10.09 7.50 11.22
C GLY A 58 11.51 7.37 11.73
N VAL A 59 11.70 6.52 12.73
CA VAL A 59 13.01 6.27 13.35
C VAL A 59 13.71 5.00 12.87
N GLY A 60 13.02 4.14 12.11
CA GLY A 60 13.61 2.95 11.48
C GLY A 60 13.66 1.71 12.35
N LEU A 61 12.71 1.60 13.27
CA LEU A 61 12.48 0.39 14.06
C LEU A 61 11.07 -0.15 13.83
N TRP A 62 10.90 -1.44 14.08
CA TRP A 62 9.62 -2.13 14.14
C TRP A 62 9.36 -2.49 15.59
N ALA A 63 8.12 -2.28 16.02
CA ALA A 63 7.66 -2.61 17.35
C ALA A 63 6.59 -3.69 17.28
N ARG A 64 6.55 -4.53 18.31
CA ARG A 64 5.47 -5.50 18.55
C ARG A 64 5.00 -5.36 19.98
N GLU A 65 3.72 -5.66 20.19
CA GLU A 65 3.19 -5.84 21.52
C GLU A 65 3.45 -7.30 21.95
N ARG A 66 3.88 -7.46 23.21
CA ARG A 66 4.06 -8.74 23.86
C ARG A 66 3.81 -8.57 25.37
N ASP A 67 2.83 -9.29 25.89
CA ASP A 67 2.49 -9.33 27.33
C ASP A 67 2.23 -7.92 27.94
N GLY A 68 1.53 -7.07 27.20
CA GLY A 68 1.22 -5.67 27.55
C GLY A 68 2.40 -4.72 27.40
N ARG A 69 3.53 -5.15 26.82
CA ARG A 69 4.77 -4.38 26.69
C ARG A 69 5.09 -4.17 25.22
N ILE A 70 5.76 -3.07 24.93
CA ILE A 70 6.24 -2.77 23.58
C ILE A 70 7.70 -3.20 23.47
N GLU A 71 7.98 -4.11 22.56
CA GLU A 71 9.31 -4.63 22.27
C GLU A 71 9.72 -4.25 20.85
N VAL A 72 10.98 -3.86 20.66
CA VAL A 72 11.58 -3.67 19.35
C VAL A 72 11.77 -5.03 18.70
N SER A 73 11.05 -5.29 17.61
CA SER A 73 11.13 -6.56 16.87
C SER A 73 12.22 -6.54 15.81
N ARG A 74 12.50 -5.38 15.22
CA ARG A 74 13.53 -5.19 14.18
C ARG A 74 14.06 -3.76 14.24
N VAL A 75 15.31 -3.58 13.84
CA VAL A 75 15.91 -2.27 13.56
C VAL A 75 16.51 -2.31 12.15
N GLY A 76 16.31 -1.26 11.38
CA GLY A 76 16.79 -1.18 9.99
C GLY A 76 18.23 -0.72 9.98
N SER A 77 19.09 -1.39 9.21
CA SER A 77 20.50 -0.99 9.09
C SER A 77 20.63 0.45 8.57
N GLY A 78 21.51 1.24 9.17
CA GLY A 78 21.76 2.63 8.77
C GLY A 78 20.58 3.58 9.02
N THR A 79 19.61 3.17 9.83
CA THR A 79 18.50 4.04 10.24
C THR A 79 18.85 4.80 11.53
N PRO A 80 18.14 5.90 11.85
CA PRO A 80 18.40 6.64 13.09
C PRO A 80 18.34 5.78 14.37
N ALA A 81 17.46 4.77 14.41
CA ALA A 81 17.40 3.83 15.53
C ALA A 81 18.64 2.92 15.61
N ASP A 82 19.21 2.52 14.48
CA ASP A 82 20.44 1.73 14.39
C ASP A 82 21.66 2.54 14.83
N GLU A 83 21.77 3.78 14.32
CA GLU A 83 22.81 4.74 14.73
C GLU A 83 22.75 5.04 16.24
N ALA A 84 21.54 5.05 16.82
CA ALA A 84 21.30 5.23 18.25
C ALA A 84 21.56 3.95 19.09
N GLY A 85 21.98 2.84 18.47
CA GLY A 85 22.34 1.59 19.16
C GLY A 85 21.15 0.80 19.72
N ILE A 86 19.93 1.11 19.25
CA ILE A 86 18.71 0.36 19.56
C ILE A 86 18.81 -1.01 18.88
N ARG A 87 18.37 -2.06 19.57
CA ARG A 87 18.46 -3.44 19.08
C ARG A 87 17.14 -4.17 19.20
N PRO A 88 16.91 -5.21 18.37
CA PRO A 88 15.83 -6.16 18.61
C PRO A 88 15.89 -6.71 20.03
N GLY A 89 14.73 -6.82 20.68
CA GLY A 89 14.58 -7.21 22.08
C GLY A 89 14.62 -6.05 23.07
N ASP A 90 14.99 -4.83 22.66
CA ASP A 90 14.85 -3.66 23.52
C ASP A 90 13.38 -3.39 23.83
N ARG A 91 13.09 -3.06 25.08
CA ARG A 91 11.75 -2.65 25.49
C ARG A 91 11.62 -1.14 25.38
N LEU A 92 10.57 -0.71 24.68
CA LEU A 92 10.18 0.71 24.61
C LEU A 92 9.25 1.01 25.78
N ARG A 93 9.73 1.78 26.76
CA ARG A 93 8.99 2.19 27.97
C ARG A 93 8.20 3.47 27.77
N SER A 94 8.73 4.42 27.00
CA SER A 94 8.08 5.70 26.74
C SER A 94 8.46 6.33 25.41
N VAL A 95 7.58 7.17 24.87
CA VAL A 95 7.83 8.03 23.71
C VAL A 95 7.47 9.46 24.10
N ASP A 96 8.41 10.40 23.99
CA ASP A 96 8.30 11.79 24.45
C ASP A 96 7.79 11.91 25.89
N GLY A 97 8.29 11.03 26.76
CA GLY A 97 7.91 10.96 28.18
C GLY A 97 6.55 10.31 28.45
N LYS A 98 5.76 9.98 27.43
CA LYS A 98 4.49 9.24 27.60
C LYS A 98 4.78 7.74 27.69
N LYS A 99 4.34 7.09 28.78
CA LYS A 99 4.44 5.64 28.92
C LYS A 99 3.65 4.92 27.83
N VAL A 100 4.23 3.88 27.26
CA VAL A 100 3.62 3.12 26.15
C VAL A 100 3.17 1.70 26.52
N ASP A 101 3.50 1.23 27.72
CA ASP A 101 2.97 -0.04 28.24
C ASP A 101 1.43 -0.02 28.24
N GLY A 102 0.80 -1.12 27.80
CA GLY A 102 -0.66 -1.26 27.71
C GLY A 102 -1.32 -0.47 26.57
N ARG A 103 -0.57 0.30 25.78
CA ARG A 103 -1.11 0.99 24.60
C ARG A 103 -1.16 0.05 23.39
N PRO A 104 -2.13 0.25 22.48
CA PRO A 104 -2.08 -0.41 21.17
C PRO A 104 -0.77 -0.09 20.45
N VAL A 105 -0.11 -1.12 19.90
CA VAL A 105 1.17 -0.94 19.18
C VAL A 105 1.06 0.07 18.03
N THR A 106 -0.11 0.16 17.40
CA THR A 106 -0.41 1.11 16.33
C THR A 106 -0.30 2.55 16.79
N GLU A 107 -0.78 2.86 18.00
CA GLU A 107 -0.65 4.19 18.60
C GLU A 107 0.81 4.55 18.85
N VAL A 108 1.60 3.58 19.33
CA VAL A 108 3.02 3.76 19.60
C VAL A 108 3.79 4.00 18.31
N VAL A 109 3.48 3.26 17.25
CA VAL A 109 4.04 3.48 15.91
C VAL A 109 3.72 4.89 15.40
N SER A 110 2.48 5.37 15.55
CA SER A 110 2.12 6.74 15.14
C SER A 110 2.90 7.82 15.90
N LEU A 111 3.20 7.61 17.19
CA LEU A 111 4.05 8.54 17.96
C LEU A 111 5.50 8.57 17.44
N LEU A 112 6.04 7.40 17.09
CA LEU A 112 7.39 7.28 16.53
C LEU A 112 7.50 7.95 15.16
N ARG A 113 6.45 7.84 14.33
CA ARG A 113 6.41 8.46 12.99
C ARG A 113 6.11 9.95 13.03
N GLY A 114 5.36 10.42 14.02
CA GLY A 114 4.97 11.83 14.13
C GLY A 114 3.61 12.15 13.54
N ASP A 115 2.93 11.15 12.94
CA ASP A 115 1.68 11.25 12.17
C ASP A 115 0.60 12.08 12.87
N ARG A 116 0.42 11.87 14.19
CA ARG A 116 -0.66 12.53 14.96
C ARG A 116 -0.28 13.90 15.50
N THR A 117 0.95 14.34 15.27
CA THR A 117 1.52 15.55 15.87
C THR A 117 2.14 16.50 14.85
N GLY A 118 1.99 16.21 13.55
CA GLY A 118 2.55 17.01 12.46
C GLY A 118 4.09 17.07 12.50
N LYS A 119 4.75 16.03 13.01
CA LYS A 119 6.22 16.00 13.13
C LYS A 119 6.83 15.42 11.86
N ALA A 120 7.39 16.28 11.02
CA ALA A 120 8.07 15.91 9.79
C ALA A 120 9.44 15.24 10.03
N ALA A 121 10.03 14.72 8.95
CA ALA A 121 11.43 14.29 8.92
C ALA A 121 12.36 15.43 9.36
N GLY A 122 13.43 15.10 10.09
CA GLY A 122 14.33 16.06 10.72
C GLY A 122 13.94 16.42 12.17
N SER A 123 12.69 16.23 12.57
CA SER A 123 12.29 16.35 13.98
C SER A 123 12.91 15.24 14.85
N THR A 124 12.88 15.40 16.17
CA THR A 124 13.39 14.40 17.12
C THR A 124 12.28 13.80 17.98
N VAL A 125 12.54 12.61 18.53
CA VAL A 125 11.69 11.91 19.48
C VAL A 125 12.54 11.34 20.61
N ARG A 126 12.10 11.49 21.85
CA ARG A 126 12.80 10.95 23.02
C ARG A 126 12.22 9.60 23.42
N LEU A 127 13.00 8.55 23.30
CA LEU A 127 12.62 7.18 23.61
C LEU A 127 13.14 6.79 25.00
N GLY A 128 12.28 6.22 25.84
CA GLY A 128 12.69 5.53 27.06
C GLY A 128 12.85 4.05 26.75
N LEU A 129 14.05 3.51 26.94
CA LEU A 129 14.44 2.16 26.52
C LEU A 129 14.93 1.33 27.70
N GLU A 130 14.74 0.01 27.61
CA GLU A 130 15.19 -0.95 28.61
C GLU A 130 15.76 -2.21 27.93
N ARG A 131 16.93 -2.65 28.39
CA ARG A 131 17.61 -3.88 27.95
C ARG A 131 18.20 -4.59 29.18
N GLY A 132 17.60 -5.70 29.58
CA GLY A 132 17.94 -6.36 30.84
C GLY A 132 17.70 -5.44 32.03
N SER A 133 18.73 -5.22 32.87
CA SER A 133 18.66 -4.29 34.00
C SER A 133 18.94 -2.82 33.64
N ARG A 134 19.41 -2.54 32.41
CA ARG A 134 19.74 -1.18 31.97
C ARG A 134 18.48 -0.47 31.47
N SER A 135 18.22 0.71 32.01
CA SER A 135 17.23 1.66 31.48
C SER A 135 17.92 2.96 31.08
N TRP A 136 17.55 3.54 29.94
CA TRP A 136 18.09 4.81 29.48
C TRP A 136 17.06 5.59 28.65
N SER A 137 17.37 6.86 28.37
CA SER A 137 16.63 7.65 27.40
C SER A 137 17.54 8.00 26.23
N GLU A 138 16.98 7.93 25.03
CA GLU A 138 17.70 8.20 23.79
C GLU A 138 16.91 9.18 22.92
N THR A 139 17.57 10.18 22.35
CA THR A 139 16.91 11.14 21.45
C THR A 139 17.23 10.76 20.02
N VAL A 140 16.22 10.28 19.30
CA VAL A 140 16.37 9.76 17.94
C VAL A 140 15.78 10.77 16.96
N ARG A 141 16.49 11.03 15.87
CA ARG A 141 15.97 11.87 14.78
C ARG A 141 14.99 11.06 13.92
N ARG A 142 13.86 11.65 13.54
CA ARG A 142 13.00 11.11 12.49
C ARG A 142 13.67 11.36 11.14
N ALA A 143 13.76 10.34 10.31
CA ALA A 143 14.27 10.43 8.94
C ALA A 143 13.21 9.97 7.95
N ARG A 144 13.39 10.36 6.68
CA ARG A 144 12.68 9.74 5.57
C ARG A 144 13.34 8.38 5.29
N LEU A 145 12.56 7.32 5.43
CA LEU A 145 13.00 5.92 5.35
C LEU A 145 12.23 5.21 4.24
N PHE A 146 12.76 4.11 3.73
CA PHE A 146 12.12 3.37 2.64
C PHE A 146 11.67 2.00 3.12
N ARG A 147 10.45 1.61 2.73
CA ARG A 147 9.97 0.23 2.89
C ARG A 147 10.23 -0.51 1.59
N GLU A 148 10.78 -1.72 1.68
CA GLU A 148 10.86 -2.61 0.52
C GLU A 148 9.43 -3.09 0.17
N PRO A 149 8.85 -2.69 -0.97
CA PRO A 149 7.49 -3.06 -1.33
C PRO A 149 7.36 -4.54 -1.70
N VAL A 150 8.44 -5.14 -2.23
CA VAL A 150 8.45 -6.50 -2.78
C VAL A 150 9.44 -7.39 -2.03
N THR A 151 8.97 -8.46 -1.40
CA THR A 151 9.84 -9.44 -0.74
C THR A 151 9.65 -10.81 -1.36
N VAL A 152 10.77 -11.52 -1.56
CA VAL A 152 10.79 -12.85 -2.17
C VAL A 152 11.22 -13.87 -1.13
N ARG A 153 10.53 -15.01 -1.06
CA ARG A 153 10.96 -16.17 -0.27
C ARG A 153 10.72 -17.46 -1.05
N SER A 154 11.68 -18.38 -0.98
CA SER A 154 11.54 -19.73 -1.51
C SER A 154 11.05 -20.66 -0.42
N LEU A 155 10.08 -21.51 -0.76
CA LEU A 155 9.56 -22.54 0.12
C LEU A 155 10.20 -23.89 -0.21
N ALA A 156 10.26 -24.79 0.79
CA ALA A 156 10.80 -26.13 0.62
C ALA A 156 10.01 -26.97 -0.41
N SER A 157 8.74 -26.60 -0.66
CA SER A 157 7.85 -27.17 -1.68
C SER A 157 8.26 -26.84 -3.13
N GLY A 158 9.27 -25.99 -3.33
CA GLY A 158 9.67 -25.51 -4.66
C GLY A 158 8.82 -24.34 -5.15
N VAL A 159 8.05 -23.70 -4.27
CA VAL A 159 7.26 -22.50 -4.57
C VAL A 159 8.08 -21.25 -4.28
N THR A 160 8.03 -20.27 -5.18
CA THR A 160 8.55 -18.92 -4.93
C THR A 160 7.39 -18.01 -4.56
N VAL A 161 7.42 -17.45 -3.35
CA VAL A 161 6.42 -16.44 -2.93
C VAL A 161 6.98 -15.05 -3.19
N VAL A 162 6.28 -14.30 -4.04
CA VAL A 162 6.53 -12.88 -4.31
C VAL A 162 5.44 -12.09 -3.57
N GLN A 163 5.79 -11.52 -2.43
CA GLN A 163 4.87 -10.71 -1.65
C GLN A 163 4.99 -9.24 -2.04
N VAL A 164 3.87 -8.61 -2.38
CA VAL A 164 3.80 -7.18 -2.71
C VAL A 164 2.94 -6.49 -1.67
N SER A 165 3.56 -5.66 -0.84
CA SER A 165 2.89 -5.01 0.28
C SER A 165 2.20 -3.69 -0.07
N ALA A 166 2.62 -3.05 -1.16
CA ALA A 166 2.00 -1.86 -1.77
C ALA A 166 2.61 -1.66 -3.18
N PHE A 167 1.87 -1.00 -4.07
CA PHE A 167 2.34 -0.60 -5.39
C PHE A 167 3.00 0.78 -5.35
N THR A 168 4.23 0.83 -4.84
CA THR A 168 5.05 2.04 -4.80
C THR A 168 5.96 2.11 -6.04
N LYS A 169 6.62 3.25 -6.26
CA LYS A 169 7.52 3.46 -7.40
C LYS A 169 8.57 2.34 -7.53
N GLY A 170 8.66 1.78 -8.73
CA GLY A 170 9.55 0.66 -9.08
C GLY A 170 9.13 -0.70 -8.52
N SER A 171 7.96 -0.84 -7.89
CA SER A 171 7.50 -2.15 -7.38
C SER A 171 7.18 -3.12 -8.51
N GLY A 172 6.61 -2.64 -9.63
CA GLY A 172 6.30 -3.47 -10.80
C GLY A 172 7.56 -4.07 -11.43
N GLU A 173 8.62 -3.28 -11.57
CA GLU A 173 9.91 -3.76 -12.07
C GLU A 173 10.53 -4.81 -11.13
N ARG A 174 10.44 -4.60 -9.81
CA ARG A 174 10.90 -5.57 -8.80
C ARG A 174 10.11 -6.86 -8.84
N VAL A 175 8.79 -6.82 -9.07
CA VAL A 175 7.99 -8.03 -9.30
C VAL A 175 8.49 -8.76 -10.55
N GLY A 176 8.71 -8.05 -11.66
CA GLY A 176 9.26 -8.64 -12.88
C GLY A 176 10.64 -9.28 -12.66
N ALA A 177 11.53 -8.63 -11.90
CA ALA A 177 12.82 -9.18 -11.53
C ALA A 177 12.68 -10.45 -10.68
N ALA A 178 11.85 -10.40 -9.63
CA ALA A 178 11.57 -11.54 -8.76
C ALA A 178 11.04 -12.76 -9.54
N VAL A 179 10.16 -12.53 -10.52
CA VAL A 179 9.64 -13.58 -11.40
C VAL A 179 10.75 -14.16 -12.28
N ARG A 180 11.59 -13.32 -12.90
CA ARG A 180 12.70 -13.79 -13.75
C ARG A 180 13.78 -14.55 -12.98
N GLU A 181 14.07 -14.12 -11.76
CA GLU A 181 15.10 -14.72 -10.89
C GLU A 181 14.62 -15.97 -10.15
N ALA A 182 13.30 -16.15 -10.01
CA ALA A 182 12.73 -17.35 -9.45
C ALA A 182 13.14 -18.61 -10.26
N PRO A 183 13.42 -19.75 -9.61
CA PRO A 183 13.79 -20.98 -10.30
C PRO A 183 12.79 -21.34 -11.41
N LYS A 184 13.29 -21.80 -12.57
CA LYS A 184 12.45 -22.12 -13.73
C LYS A 184 11.37 -23.16 -13.43
N GLU A 185 11.67 -24.10 -12.53
CA GLU A 185 10.77 -25.17 -12.10
C GLU A 185 9.82 -24.76 -10.97
N SER A 186 9.95 -23.53 -10.45
CA SER A 186 9.13 -23.08 -9.32
C SER A 186 7.77 -22.59 -9.79
N GLY A 187 6.73 -23.01 -9.08
CA GLY A 187 5.46 -22.29 -9.15
C GLY A 187 5.53 -20.99 -8.35
N ILE A 188 4.71 -20.02 -8.73
CA ILE A 188 4.73 -18.68 -8.13
C ILE A 188 3.46 -18.47 -7.31
N VAL A 189 3.64 -17.97 -6.09
CA VAL A 189 2.57 -17.39 -5.29
C VAL A 189 2.78 -15.89 -5.23
N LEU A 190 1.87 -15.13 -5.83
CA LEU A 190 1.82 -13.67 -5.72
C LEU A 190 0.98 -13.30 -4.50
N ASP A 191 1.62 -12.89 -3.40
CA ASP A 191 0.97 -12.58 -2.13
C ASP A 191 0.62 -11.08 -2.05
N LEU A 192 -0.68 -10.77 -2.23
CA LEU A 192 -1.27 -9.42 -2.21
C LEU A 192 -2.11 -9.17 -0.96
N ARG A 193 -2.04 -10.06 0.05
CA ARG A 193 -2.75 -9.91 1.31
C ARG A 193 -2.32 -8.64 2.05
N GLY A 194 -3.30 -7.87 2.53
CA GLY A 194 -3.08 -6.59 3.19
C GLY A 194 -2.50 -5.48 2.30
N ASN A 195 -2.47 -5.66 0.97
CA ASN A 195 -1.97 -4.66 0.03
C ASN A 195 -3.06 -3.62 -0.27
N PRO A 196 -2.91 -2.35 0.17
CA PRO A 196 -3.94 -1.32 0.00
C PRO A 196 -4.02 -0.76 -1.44
N GLY A 197 -3.21 -1.28 -2.36
CA GLY A 197 -3.06 -0.74 -3.71
C GLY A 197 -1.84 0.17 -3.81
N GLY A 198 -1.99 1.30 -4.50
CA GLY A 198 -0.93 2.25 -4.81
C GLY A 198 -1.02 2.71 -6.27
N LEU A 199 0.13 2.94 -6.89
CA LEU A 199 0.24 3.40 -8.27
C LEU A 199 -0.31 2.35 -9.25
N VAL A 200 -1.35 2.73 -10.00
CA VAL A 200 -1.96 1.87 -11.03
C VAL A 200 -0.94 1.44 -12.09
N ALA A 201 -0.04 2.35 -12.48
CA ALA A 201 1.02 2.05 -13.45
C ALA A 201 1.93 0.90 -12.96
N GLU A 202 2.28 0.88 -11.67
CA GLU A 202 3.11 -0.18 -11.09
C GLU A 202 2.39 -1.53 -11.05
N ALA A 203 1.08 -1.53 -10.81
CA ALA A 203 0.27 -2.74 -10.89
C ALA A 203 0.14 -3.28 -12.32
N VAL A 204 0.02 -2.40 -13.33
CA VAL A 204 0.05 -2.78 -14.75
C VAL A 204 1.41 -3.35 -15.12
N THR A 205 2.51 -2.71 -14.72
CA THR A 205 3.86 -3.23 -14.93
C THR A 205 4.06 -4.59 -14.24
N ALA A 206 3.53 -4.78 -13.03
CA ALA A 206 3.54 -6.08 -12.36
C ALA A 206 2.71 -7.13 -13.11
N ALA A 207 1.57 -6.75 -13.72
CA ALA A 207 0.77 -7.65 -14.55
C ALA A 207 1.56 -8.16 -15.76
N SER A 208 2.36 -7.29 -16.39
CA SER A 208 3.25 -7.65 -17.51
C SER A 208 4.29 -8.71 -17.14
N ALA A 209 4.58 -8.93 -15.85
CA ALA A 209 5.46 -10.04 -15.44
C ALA A 209 4.82 -11.42 -15.65
N PHE A 210 3.50 -11.49 -15.76
CA PHE A 210 2.72 -12.73 -15.82
C PHE A 210 1.87 -12.87 -17.10
N LEU A 211 1.83 -11.83 -17.92
CA LEU A 211 0.99 -11.76 -19.13
C LEU A 211 1.87 -11.49 -20.35
N ASP A 212 1.52 -12.10 -21.48
CA ASP A 212 2.12 -11.81 -22.77
C ASP A 212 1.27 -10.77 -23.53
N GLY A 213 1.16 -9.58 -22.94
CA GLY A 213 0.37 -8.48 -23.45
C GLY A 213 -1.15 -8.56 -23.28
N GLY A 214 -1.85 -7.56 -23.81
CA GLY A 214 -3.30 -7.45 -23.84
C GLY A 214 -3.90 -6.73 -22.63
N LEU A 215 -5.23 -6.66 -22.58
CA LEU A 215 -5.98 -5.86 -21.60
C LEU A 215 -5.74 -6.30 -20.16
N VAL A 216 -5.44 -5.34 -19.29
CA VAL A 216 -5.35 -5.49 -17.82
C VAL A 216 -6.59 -4.92 -17.16
N ALA A 217 -6.99 -3.71 -17.55
CA ALA A 217 -8.21 -3.08 -17.06
C ALA A 217 -8.66 -1.96 -17.99
N THR A 218 -9.93 -1.61 -17.92
CA THR A 218 -10.44 -0.35 -18.47
C THR A 218 -10.81 0.58 -17.33
N TYR A 219 -10.75 1.89 -17.53
CA TYR A 219 -11.22 2.88 -16.57
C TYR A 219 -11.88 4.04 -17.29
N ASP A 220 -12.92 4.60 -16.68
CA ASP A 220 -13.59 5.79 -17.21
C ASP A 220 -13.05 7.04 -16.50
N VAL A 221 -12.80 8.11 -17.26
CA VAL A 221 -12.51 9.44 -16.72
C VAL A 221 -13.47 10.42 -17.36
N ALA A 222 -14.36 11.02 -16.57
CA ALA A 222 -15.33 12.01 -17.05
C ALA A 222 -16.18 11.54 -18.27
N GLY A 223 -16.47 10.24 -18.36
CA GLY A 223 -17.25 9.64 -19.45
C GLY A 223 -16.40 9.12 -20.63
N GLU A 224 -15.09 9.35 -20.62
CA GLU A 224 -14.17 8.76 -21.60
C GLU A 224 -13.57 7.46 -21.07
N GLN A 225 -13.82 6.35 -21.77
CA GLN A 225 -13.23 5.07 -21.44
C GLN A 225 -11.78 5.01 -21.95
N ARG A 226 -10.88 4.54 -21.09
CA ARG A 226 -9.47 4.27 -21.37
C ARG A 226 -9.13 2.82 -21.03
N ALA A 227 -8.09 2.29 -21.66
CA ALA A 227 -7.65 0.92 -21.48
C ALA A 227 -6.16 0.87 -21.06
N LEU A 228 -5.86 -0.01 -20.12
CA LEU A 228 -4.52 -0.32 -19.64
C LEU A 228 -4.14 -1.70 -20.16
N HIS A 229 -2.96 -1.81 -20.76
CA HIS A 229 -2.47 -3.04 -21.37
C HIS A 229 -1.17 -3.48 -20.71
N ALA A 230 -1.00 -4.80 -20.60
CA ALA A 230 0.28 -5.40 -20.25
C ALA A 230 1.23 -5.29 -21.44
N GLU A 231 2.52 -5.23 -21.14
CA GLU A 231 3.59 -5.40 -22.11
C GLU A 231 3.79 -6.90 -22.42
N PRO A 232 4.26 -7.25 -23.63
CA PRO A 232 4.56 -8.63 -23.99
C PRO A 232 5.82 -9.16 -23.29
N GLY A 233 6.00 -10.48 -23.28
CA GLY A 233 7.17 -11.17 -22.75
C GLY A 233 7.07 -11.61 -21.28
N GLY A 234 5.89 -11.52 -20.67
CA GLY A 234 5.63 -12.05 -19.34
C GLY A 234 5.65 -13.58 -19.27
N ASP A 235 5.79 -14.09 -18.05
CA ASP A 235 5.75 -15.53 -17.81
C ASP A 235 4.31 -16.06 -17.82
N THR A 236 3.96 -16.77 -18.88
CA THR A 236 2.62 -17.34 -19.07
C THR A 236 2.54 -18.84 -18.80
N THR A 237 3.67 -19.50 -18.48
CA THR A 237 3.75 -20.97 -18.41
C THR A 237 3.83 -21.49 -16.98
N ARG A 238 4.56 -20.82 -16.08
CA ARG A 238 4.70 -21.32 -14.71
C ARG A 238 3.36 -21.26 -13.97
N PRO A 239 3.05 -22.25 -13.10
CA PRO A 239 1.90 -22.18 -12.20
C PRO A 239 1.89 -20.89 -11.40
N LEU A 240 0.73 -20.22 -11.36
CA LEU A 240 0.57 -18.96 -10.64
C LEU A 240 -0.69 -19.00 -9.78
N VAL A 241 -0.52 -18.66 -8.52
CA VAL A 241 -1.62 -18.39 -7.58
C VAL A 241 -1.51 -16.95 -7.08
N ALA A 242 -2.62 -16.22 -7.07
CA ALA A 242 -2.72 -14.92 -6.42
C ALA A 242 -3.37 -15.10 -5.04
N LEU A 243 -2.66 -14.74 -3.98
CA LEU A 243 -3.16 -14.75 -2.61
C LEU A 243 -3.74 -13.39 -2.24
N VAL A 244 -4.98 -13.36 -1.80
CA VAL A 244 -5.71 -12.12 -1.48
C VAL A 244 -6.47 -12.20 -0.17
N ASP A 245 -6.78 -11.05 0.42
CA ASP A 245 -7.66 -10.96 1.58
C ASP A 245 -8.49 -9.66 1.55
N ALA A 246 -9.27 -9.42 2.60
CA ALA A 246 -10.07 -8.21 2.74
C ALA A 246 -9.25 -6.90 2.80
N GLY A 247 -7.93 -6.99 2.97
CA GLY A 247 -7.01 -5.85 2.90
C GLY A 247 -6.43 -5.61 1.50
N THR A 248 -6.61 -6.55 0.56
CA THR A 248 -6.28 -6.36 -0.86
C THR A 248 -7.25 -5.33 -1.46
N MET A 249 -6.73 -4.23 -2.00
CA MET A 249 -7.54 -3.08 -2.41
C MET A 249 -7.02 -2.40 -3.70
N SER A 250 -7.91 -1.76 -4.46
CA SER A 250 -7.60 -0.82 -5.53
C SER A 250 -6.67 -1.41 -6.60
N ALA A 251 -5.48 -0.83 -6.84
CA ALA A 251 -4.53 -1.34 -7.83
C ALA A 251 -4.17 -2.84 -7.64
N ALA A 252 -4.22 -3.36 -6.40
CA ALA A 252 -4.04 -4.78 -6.14
C ALA A 252 -5.24 -5.63 -6.61
N GLU A 253 -6.46 -5.11 -6.48
CA GLU A 253 -7.67 -5.74 -7.01
C GLU A 253 -7.70 -5.70 -8.53
N LEU A 254 -7.20 -4.61 -9.13
CA LEU A 254 -7.02 -4.48 -10.58
C LEU A 254 -6.09 -5.57 -11.12
N LEU A 255 -4.91 -5.75 -10.53
CA LEU A 255 -3.99 -6.83 -10.90
C LEU A 255 -4.62 -8.21 -10.69
N THR A 256 -5.25 -8.43 -9.54
CA THR A 256 -5.91 -9.71 -9.22
C THR A 256 -6.98 -10.05 -10.24
N GLY A 257 -7.89 -9.10 -10.54
CA GLY A 257 -8.96 -9.28 -11.50
C GLY A 257 -8.44 -9.50 -12.92
N ALA A 258 -7.35 -8.83 -13.32
CA ALA A 258 -6.72 -9.04 -14.61
C ALA A 258 -6.17 -10.46 -14.76
N LEU A 259 -5.48 -10.97 -13.73
CA LEU A 259 -4.93 -12.33 -13.75
C LEU A 259 -6.04 -13.39 -13.69
N GLN A 260 -7.09 -13.15 -12.91
CA GLN A 260 -8.23 -14.07 -12.77
C GLN A 260 -9.05 -14.15 -14.06
N ASP A 261 -9.50 -13.02 -14.60
CA ASP A 261 -10.36 -12.97 -15.78
C ASP A 261 -9.70 -13.57 -17.02
N ARG A 262 -8.37 -13.52 -17.06
CA ARG A 262 -7.57 -14.07 -18.15
C ARG A 262 -7.17 -15.53 -17.93
N GLY A 263 -7.64 -16.15 -16.84
CA GLY A 263 -7.29 -17.52 -16.49
C GLY A 263 -5.80 -17.72 -16.22
N ARG A 264 -5.06 -16.65 -15.93
CA ARG A 264 -3.60 -16.71 -15.73
C ARG A 264 -3.24 -17.17 -14.32
N ALA A 265 -4.03 -16.79 -13.32
CA ALA A 265 -3.81 -17.19 -11.93
C ALA A 265 -5.09 -17.77 -11.33
N VAL A 266 -4.93 -18.75 -10.45
CA VAL A 266 -5.99 -19.12 -9.50
C VAL A 266 -5.92 -18.15 -8.32
N VAL A 267 -7.02 -17.50 -7.98
CA VAL A 267 -7.13 -16.58 -6.85
C VAL A 267 -7.56 -17.36 -5.60
N VAL A 268 -6.78 -17.28 -4.54
CA VAL A 268 -7.00 -18.01 -3.28
C VAL A 268 -7.03 -17.02 -2.11
N GLY A 269 -7.99 -17.17 -1.20
CA GLY A 269 -8.05 -16.34 0.02
C GLY A 269 -9.46 -15.89 0.38
N SER A 270 -9.66 -14.61 0.71
CA SER A 270 -11.00 -14.06 0.97
C SER A 270 -11.34 -12.95 -0.02
N ARG A 271 -12.63 -12.62 -0.14
CA ARG A 271 -13.10 -11.48 -0.95
C ARG A 271 -12.31 -10.22 -0.61
N THR A 272 -11.88 -9.51 -1.65
CA THR A 272 -11.10 -8.27 -1.53
C THR A 272 -11.97 -7.07 -1.14
N PHE A 273 -11.34 -5.93 -0.90
CA PHE A 273 -11.97 -4.78 -0.25
C PHE A 273 -13.12 -4.14 -1.07
N GLY A 274 -12.99 -4.06 -2.39
CA GLY A 274 -13.98 -3.49 -3.29
C GLY A 274 -13.82 -1.99 -3.53
N LYS A 275 -12.59 -1.47 -3.68
CA LYS A 275 -12.36 -0.09 -4.12
C LYS A 275 -12.14 -0.11 -5.64
N GLY A 276 -13.20 0.22 -6.37
CA GLY A 276 -13.22 0.24 -7.84
C GLY A 276 -13.09 1.63 -8.46
N SER A 277 -12.95 2.68 -7.64
CA SER A 277 -12.83 4.06 -8.09
C SER A 277 -11.40 4.41 -8.52
N VAL A 278 -11.30 5.31 -9.49
CA VAL A 278 -10.07 5.98 -9.89
C VAL A 278 -10.14 7.40 -9.36
N GLN A 279 -9.11 7.83 -8.63
CA GLN A 279 -9.00 9.18 -8.13
C GLN A 279 -7.95 9.96 -8.92
N MET A 280 -8.17 11.26 -9.08
CA MET A 280 -7.19 12.16 -9.67
C MET A 280 -6.92 13.34 -8.75
N PRO A 281 -5.63 13.69 -8.51
CA PRO A 281 -5.27 14.90 -7.80
C PRO A 281 -5.56 16.14 -8.67
N THR A 282 -6.05 17.19 -8.05
CA THR A 282 -6.22 18.53 -8.65
C THR A 282 -5.64 19.55 -7.70
N GLU A 283 -4.62 20.26 -8.17
CA GLU A 283 -3.99 21.35 -7.43
C GLU A 283 -4.94 22.57 -7.36
N LEU A 284 -5.00 23.18 -6.19
CA LEU A 284 -5.86 24.31 -5.85
C LEU A 284 -5.02 25.61 -5.74
N PRO A 285 -5.64 26.81 -5.73
CA PRO A 285 -4.92 28.08 -5.80
C PRO A 285 -3.88 28.34 -4.68
N ASP A 286 -4.05 27.71 -3.52
CA ASP A 286 -3.12 27.81 -2.37
C ASP A 286 -2.06 26.69 -2.33
N GLY A 287 -2.01 25.84 -3.36
CA GLY A 287 -1.13 24.67 -3.44
C GLY A 287 -1.63 23.46 -2.65
N SER A 288 -2.82 23.52 -2.05
CA SER A 288 -3.52 22.32 -1.57
C SER A 288 -3.98 21.46 -2.74
N VAL A 289 -4.31 20.19 -2.48
CA VAL A 289 -4.69 19.22 -3.51
C VAL A 289 -5.98 18.51 -3.14
N ALA A 290 -6.95 18.53 -4.05
CA ALA A 290 -8.15 17.71 -3.96
C ALA A 290 -7.97 16.41 -4.76
N GLU A 291 -8.07 15.26 -4.09
CA GLU A 291 -8.03 13.93 -4.71
C GLU A 291 -9.47 13.38 -4.80
N LEU A 292 -10.05 13.42 -5.99
CA LEU A 292 -11.47 13.14 -6.21
C LEU A 292 -11.67 12.00 -7.18
N THR A 293 -12.77 11.26 -7.01
CA THR A 293 -13.17 10.18 -7.90
C THR A 293 -13.55 10.73 -9.27
N VAL A 294 -12.86 10.28 -10.32
CA VAL A 294 -13.11 10.66 -11.72
C VAL A 294 -13.84 9.59 -12.53
N GLY A 295 -13.94 8.39 -11.97
CA GLY A 295 -14.67 7.27 -12.53
C GLY A 295 -14.27 5.96 -11.88
N HIS A 296 -14.55 4.85 -12.58
CA HIS A 296 -14.37 3.50 -12.07
C HIS A 296 -13.60 2.65 -13.06
N TYR A 297 -12.82 1.70 -12.55
CA TYR A 297 -12.19 0.69 -13.38
C TYR A 297 -13.04 -0.59 -13.46
N ARG A 298 -12.85 -1.32 -14.55
CA ARG A 298 -13.41 -2.66 -14.81
C ARG A 298 -12.28 -3.60 -15.18
N THR A 299 -12.40 -4.84 -14.73
CA THR A 299 -11.48 -5.93 -15.09
C THR A 299 -11.68 -6.35 -16.56
N PRO A 300 -10.81 -7.20 -17.15
CA PRO A 300 -10.90 -7.56 -18.57
C PRO A 300 -12.24 -8.16 -19.01
N SER A 301 -12.96 -8.86 -18.13
CA SER A 301 -14.32 -9.38 -18.41
C SER A 301 -15.42 -8.31 -18.37
N GLY A 302 -15.09 -7.06 -18.04
CA GLY A 302 -16.04 -5.95 -17.87
C GLY A 302 -16.67 -5.88 -16.47
N ARG A 303 -16.21 -6.68 -15.52
CA ARG A 303 -16.71 -6.68 -14.13
C ARG A 303 -16.26 -5.42 -13.38
N GLY A 304 -17.21 -4.75 -12.74
CA GLY A 304 -16.94 -3.65 -11.81
C GLY A 304 -16.52 -4.17 -10.44
N VAL A 305 -15.56 -3.50 -9.80
CA VAL A 305 -15.02 -3.91 -8.50
C VAL A 305 -15.61 -3.11 -7.33
N ASP A 306 -16.12 -1.90 -7.59
CA ASP A 306 -16.55 -0.97 -6.55
C ASP A 306 -17.71 -1.54 -5.71
N GLY A 307 -17.53 -1.60 -4.39
CA GLY A 307 -18.49 -2.18 -3.43
C GLY A 307 -18.54 -3.71 -3.39
N HIS A 308 -17.96 -4.40 -4.37
CA HIS A 308 -18.06 -5.86 -4.53
C HIS A 308 -16.75 -6.57 -4.20
N GLY A 309 -15.63 -6.02 -4.66
CA GLY A 309 -14.32 -6.68 -4.62
C GLY A 309 -14.21 -7.79 -5.68
N ILE A 310 -13.09 -8.50 -5.63
CA ILE A 310 -12.80 -9.72 -6.36
C ILE A 310 -13.10 -10.89 -5.43
N THR A 311 -13.98 -11.78 -5.88
CA THR A 311 -14.24 -13.06 -5.21
C THR A 311 -13.15 -14.05 -5.60
N PRO A 312 -12.47 -14.70 -4.64
CA PRO A 312 -11.45 -15.70 -4.94
C PRO A 312 -12.08 -16.94 -5.58
N ASP A 313 -11.30 -17.64 -6.42
CA ASP A 313 -11.71 -18.92 -7.00
C ASP A 313 -11.78 -20.01 -5.92
N LEU A 314 -10.92 -19.91 -4.90
CA LEU A 314 -10.91 -20.78 -3.73
C LEU A 314 -10.86 -19.96 -2.44
N GLU A 315 -11.93 -20.01 -1.67
CA GLU A 315 -11.94 -19.39 -0.35
C GLU A 315 -10.94 -20.06 0.60
N ALA A 316 -10.21 -19.28 1.39
CA ALA A 316 -9.26 -19.77 2.38
C ALA A 316 -9.09 -18.77 3.53
N GLY A 317 -9.17 -19.26 4.77
CA GLY A 317 -8.92 -18.48 5.99
C GLY A 317 -7.44 -18.44 6.39
N GLY A 318 -7.13 -18.69 7.67
CA GLY A 318 -5.76 -18.62 8.20
C GLY A 318 -4.72 -19.53 7.52
N GLN A 319 -5.15 -20.51 6.73
CA GLN A 319 -4.31 -21.45 5.98
C GLN A 319 -4.20 -21.11 4.47
N ALA A 320 -4.44 -19.85 4.08
CA ALA A 320 -4.44 -19.46 2.67
C ALA A 320 -3.15 -19.81 1.93
N LEU A 321 -1.99 -19.62 2.57
CA LEU A 321 -0.69 -19.94 1.95
C LEU A 321 -0.53 -21.45 1.70
N GLU A 322 -0.86 -22.28 2.68
CA GLU A 322 -0.79 -23.74 2.56
C GLU A 322 -1.72 -24.26 1.45
N ARG A 323 -2.92 -23.66 1.31
CA ARG A 323 -3.83 -23.94 0.19
C ARG A 323 -3.24 -23.50 -1.14
N ALA A 324 -2.66 -22.30 -1.23
CA ALA A 324 -2.02 -21.82 -2.45
C ALA A 324 -0.87 -22.74 -2.89
N GLU A 325 -0.04 -23.21 -1.95
CA GLU A 325 1.02 -24.18 -2.25
C GLU A 325 0.45 -25.48 -2.83
N THR A 326 -0.64 -25.98 -2.25
CA THR A 326 -1.32 -27.19 -2.74
C THR A 326 -1.87 -26.98 -4.16
N VAL A 327 -2.49 -25.83 -4.43
CA VAL A 327 -3.01 -25.48 -5.76
C VAL A 327 -1.87 -25.38 -6.77
N VAL A 328 -0.77 -24.69 -6.43
CA VAL A 328 0.42 -24.62 -7.29
C VAL A 328 0.94 -26.01 -7.64
N GLY A 329 1.01 -26.93 -6.67
CA GLY A 329 1.42 -28.31 -6.92
C GLY A 329 0.47 -29.10 -7.83
N GLY A 330 -0.82 -28.73 -7.85
CA GLY A 330 -1.86 -29.38 -8.67
C GLY A 330 -2.00 -28.82 -10.09
N LEU A 331 -1.55 -27.59 -10.35
CA LEU A 331 -1.66 -26.94 -11.67
C LEU A 331 -0.75 -27.57 -12.75
N GLY A 332 0.10 -28.53 -12.39
CA GLY A 332 1.07 -29.16 -13.30
C GLY A 332 2.25 -28.23 -13.61
N ARG A 333 3.40 -28.77 -14.00
CA ARG A 333 4.55 -27.96 -14.44
C ARG A 333 4.60 -27.87 -15.96
#